data_AF-A0AAI8FPM7-F1
#
_entry.id   AF-A0AAI8FPM7-F1
#
_cell.length_a   1.000
_cell.length_b   1.000
_cell.length_c   1.000
_cell.angle_alpha   90.00
_cell.angle_beta   90.00
_cell.angle_gamma   90.00
#
_symmetry.space_group_name_H-M   'P 1'
#
loop_
_entity.id
_entity.type
_entity.pdbx_description
1 polymer ?
#
loop_
_entity_poly.entity_id
_entity_poly.type
_entity_poly.pdbx_seq_one_letter_code
_entity_poly.pdbx_strand_id
1 'polypeptide(L)'
;MSLDPNTLIGLDISEEDTRSFTESNAGLCGIDTSRLSKFLLAQLTSAWKHRTINTFTVTDLIQHLEGIRPNRSCTAKPRQFKGDALRGLWKVHFFDPRFLTQNILNEWGMFSSKSDKFEKLCARVTAEEEKAPSRSGWQGRLAHEFVISGYAQRAARRKLTGEWLIFGVHEQKNVYLALCAHSDSQEQDTQIYDALVKLCGNEFPTIFSR
;
A
#
# COMPACT_ATOMS: atom_id res chain seq x y z
N MET A 1 -13.69 -16.71 15.31
CA MET A 1 -12.24 -16.96 15.24
C MET A 1 -11.62 -16.32 16.47
N SER A 2 -10.99 -17.07 17.38
CA SER A 2 -10.35 -16.46 18.55
C SER A 2 -8.98 -15.89 18.16
N LEU A 3 -8.70 -14.65 18.56
CA LEU A 3 -7.46 -13.93 18.27
C LEU A 3 -6.50 -14.05 19.46
N ASP A 4 -5.21 -14.22 19.21
CA ASP A 4 -4.21 -14.13 20.28
C ASP A 4 -4.20 -12.68 20.80
N PRO A 5 -4.32 -12.44 22.13
CA PRO A 5 -4.21 -11.09 22.71
C PRO A 5 -2.98 -10.32 22.24
N ASN A 6 -1.86 -11.00 21.96
CA ASN A 6 -0.64 -10.37 21.44
C ASN A 6 -0.82 -9.75 20.04
N THR A 7 -1.75 -10.27 19.24
CA THR A 7 -2.10 -9.75 17.91
C THR A 7 -2.87 -8.43 17.99
N LEU A 8 -3.50 -8.14 19.14
CA LEU A 8 -4.34 -6.97 19.35
C LEU A 8 -3.63 -5.81 20.07
N ILE A 9 -2.43 -6.06 20.61
CA ILE A 9 -1.67 -5.06 21.37
C ILE A 9 -1.39 -3.84 20.48
N GLY A 10 -1.83 -2.67 20.94
CA GLY A 10 -1.62 -1.39 20.26
C GLY A 10 -2.60 -1.08 19.12
N LEU A 11 -3.59 -1.94 18.85
CA LEU A 11 -4.57 -1.75 17.78
C LEU A 11 -5.95 -1.23 18.26
N ASP A 12 -6.21 -1.27 19.56
CA ASP A 12 -7.46 -0.80 20.20
C ASP A 12 -8.74 -1.35 19.54
N ILE A 13 -8.78 -2.68 19.38
CA ILE A 13 -9.90 -3.43 18.82
C ILE A 13 -10.21 -4.66 19.68
N SER A 14 -11.46 -5.10 19.63
CA SER A 14 -11.95 -6.32 20.25
C SER A 14 -12.12 -7.45 19.22
N GLU A 15 -12.31 -8.69 19.68
CA GLU A 15 -12.69 -9.79 18.79
C GLU A 15 -14.04 -9.52 18.08
N GLU A 16 -14.97 -8.83 18.76
CA GLU A 16 -16.24 -8.42 18.18
C GLU A 16 -16.06 -7.43 17.03
N ASP A 17 -15.13 -6.46 17.17
CA ASP A 17 -14.78 -5.55 16.09
C ASP A 17 -14.27 -6.34 14.86
N THR A 18 -13.40 -7.33 15.06
CA THR A 18 -12.85 -8.13 13.95
C THR A 18 -13.92 -8.99 13.29
N ARG A 19 -14.82 -9.59 14.08
CA ARG A 19 -15.97 -10.33 13.55
C ARG A 19 -16.88 -9.42 12.74
N SER A 20 -17.26 -8.27 13.30
CA SER A 20 -18.09 -7.27 12.63
C SER A 20 -17.47 -6.80 11.32
N PHE A 21 -16.17 -6.47 11.32
CA PHE A 21 -15.42 -6.12 10.11
C PHE A 21 -15.44 -7.24 9.07
N THR A 22 -15.16 -8.48 9.48
CA THR A 22 -15.05 -9.63 8.56
C THR A 22 -16.40 -9.98 7.93
N GLU A 23 -17.49 -9.86 8.68
CA GLU A 23 -18.85 -10.21 8.22
C GLU A 23 -19.49 -9.09 7.39
N SER A 24 -19.17 -7.82 7.65
CA SER A 24 -19.84 -6.68 7.03
C SER A 24 -19.04 -5.97 5.93
N ASN A 25 -17.72 -6.15 5.86
CA ASN A 25 -16.89 -5.43 4.89
C ASN A 25 -17.01 -6.03 3.48
N ALA A 26 -17.71 -5.32 2.59
CA ALA A 26 -17.90 -5.73 1.20
C ALA A 26 -16.58 -5.91 0.41
N GLY A 27 -15.47 -5.32 0.86
CA GLY A 27 -14.15 -5.51 0.28
C GLY A 27 -13.60 -6.93 0.46
N LEU A 28 -14.11 -7.69 1.44
CA LEU A 28 -13.74 -9.09 1.63
C LEU A 28 -14.55 -10.06 0.75
N CYS A 29 -15.53 -9.57 -0.01
CA CYS A 29 -16.36 -10.41 -0.85
C CYS A 29 -15.53 -11.19 -1.88
N GLY A 30 -15.65 -12.52 -1.86
CA GLY A 30 -14.90 -13.43 -2.74
C GLY A 30 -13.46 -13.71 -2.31
N ILE A 31 -12.93 -12.99 -1.30
CA ILE A 31 -11.63 -13.30 -0.72
C ILE A 31 -11.79 -14.46 0.26
N ASP A 32 -10.94 -15.48 0.11
CA ASP A 32 -10.83 -16.56 1.09
C ASP A 32 -10.13 -16.06 2.35
N THR A 33 -10.91 -15.78 3.39
CA THR A 33 -10.43 -15.19 4.64
C THR A 33 -9.51 -16.10 5.44
N SER A 34 -9.49 -17.41 5.16
CA SER A 34 -8.54 -18.35 5.78
C SER A 34 -7.09 -18.12 5.34
N ARG A 35 -6.88 -17.35 4.26
CA ARG A 35 -5.55 -16.97 3.75
C ARG A 35 -5.12 -15.56 4.16
N LEU A 36 -5.93 -14.85 4.94
CA LEU A 36 -5.47 -13.64 5.63
C LEU A 36 -5.07 -14.05 7.04
N SER A 37 -3.88 -13.62 7.46
CA SER A 37 -3.49 -13.79 8.85
C SER A 37 -4.45 -13.03 9.76
N LYS A 38 -4.60 -13.57 10.97
CA LYS A 38 -5.27 -12.88 12.06
C LYS A 38 -4.69 -11.49 12.31
N PHE A 39 -3.37 -11.34 12.13
CA PHE A 39 -2.69 -10.06 12.28
C PHE A 39 -3.10 -9.05 11.20
N LEU A 40 -3.17 -9.46 9.93
CA LEU A 40 -3.65 -8.60 8.86
C LEU A 40 -5.12 -8.22 9.06
N LEU A 41 -5.97 -9.18 9.45
CA LEU A 41 -7.38 -8.89 9.78
C LEU A 41 -7.50 -7.90 10.94
N ALA A 42 -6.67 -8.04 11.97
CA ALA A 42 -6.60 -7.09 13.08
C ALA A 42 -6.17 -5.69 12.62
N GLN A 43 -5.13 -5.58 11.79
CA GLN A 43 -4.69 -4.31 11.22
C GLN A 43 -5.79 -3.64 10.38
N LEU A 44 -6.47 -4.42 9.53
CA LEU A 44 -7.58 -3.92 8.71
C LEU A 44 -8.79 -3.51 9.56
N THR A 45 -9.11 -4.27 10.60
CA THR A 45 -10.19 -3.95 11.55
C THR A 45 -9.89 -2.64 12.27
N SER A 46 -8.68 -2.49 12.80
CA SER A 46 -8.23 -1.26 13.47
C SER A 46 -8.28 -0.07 12.52
N ALA A 47 -7.78 -0.25 11.30
CA ALA A 47 -7.84 0.79 10.27
C ALA A 47 -9.27 1.21 9.92
N TRP A 48 -10.20 0.26 9.84
CA TRP A 48 -11.60 0.53 9.57
C TRP A 48 -12.30 1.22 10.73
N LYS A 49 -12.13 0.72 11.96
CA LYS A 49 -12.73 1.26 13.19
C LYS A 49 -12.28 2.70 13.44
N HIS A 50 -10.97 2.92 13.37
CA HIS A 50 -10.35 4.22 13.67
C HIS A 50 -10.20 5.12 12.44
N ARG A 51 -10.64 4.66 11.26
CA ARG A 51 -10.60 5.40 9.99
C ARG A 51 -9.20 5.90 9.63
N THR A 52 -8.16 5.11 9.92
CA THR A 52 -6.77 5.53 9.71
C THR A 52 -6.33 5.35 8.26
N ILE A 53 -6.82 4.33 7.56
CA ILE A 53 -6.65 4.15 6.11
C ILE A 53 -7.96 3.65 5.49
N ASN A 54 -8.15 3.91 4.21
CA ASN A 54 -9.25 3.32 3.46
C ASN A 54 -8.96 1.82 3.19
N THR A 55 -9.60 0.93 3.94
CA THR A 55 -9.40 -0.52 3.83
C THR A 55 -9.78 -1.11 2.47
N PHE A 56 -10.60 -0.41 1.67
CA PHE A 56 -10.88 -0.82 0.29
C PHE A 56 -9.62 -0.78 -0.59
N THR A 57 -8.66 0.09 -0.29
CA THR A 57 -7.41 0.17 -1.06
C THR A 57 -6.53 -1.08 -0.91
N VAL A 58 -6.65 -1.77 0.23
CA VAL A 58 -5.96 -3.04 0.50
C VAL A 58 -6.79 -4.21 -0.03
N THR A 59 -8.09 -4.23 0.24
CA THR A 59 -8.95 -5.36 -0.17
C THR A 59 -9.13 -5.43 -1.68
N ASP A 60 -9.25 -4.30 -2.40
CA ASP A 60 -9.23 -4.28 -3.87
C ASP A 60 -7.90 -4.79 -4.43
N LEU A 61 -6.78 -4.50 -3.74
CA LEU A 61 -5.48 -5.02 -4.11
C LEU A 61 -5.42 -6.54 -3.94
N ILE A 62 -5.93 -7.08 -2.82
CA ILE A 62 -6.03 -8.53 -2.62
C ILE A 62 -6.92 -9.15 -3.71
N GLN A 63 -8.10 -8.59 -3.99
CA GLN A 63 -8.97 -9.07 -5.07
C GLN A 63 -8.27 -9.07 -6.44
N HIS A 64 -7.44 -8.05 -6.72
CA HIS A 64 -6.65 -8.00 -7.95
C HIS A 64 -5.60 -9.12 -8.01
N LEU A 65 -4.89 -9.38 -6.90
CA LEU A 65 -3.90 -10.44 -6.80
C LEU A 65 -4.50 -11.83 -6.91
N GLU A 66 -5.74 -11.99 -6.46
CA GLU A 66 -6.51 -13.23 -6.53
C GLU A 66 -7.27 -13.41 -7.85
N GLY A 67 -7.17 -12.46 -8.78
CA GLY A 67 -7.87 -12.51 -10.07
C GLY A 67 -9.39 -12.35 -9.98
N ILE A 68 -9.92 -11.92 -8.83
CA ILE A 68 -11.35 -11.72 -8.58
C ILE A 68 -11.86 -10.47 -9.32
N ARG A 69 -11.08 -9.38 -9.30
CA ARG A 69 -11.40 -8.14 -10.02
C ARG A 69 -10.33 -7.78 -11.04
N PRO A 70 -10.72 -7.42 -12.28
CA PRO A 70 -9.78 -7.07 -13.35
C PRO A 70 -9.22 -5.64 -13.23
N ASN A 71 -9.59 -4.88 -12.19
CA ASN A 71 -9.14 -3.50 -12.03
C ASN A 71 -7.61 -3.43 -12.03
N ARG A 72 -7.05 -2.55 -12.88
CA ARG A 72 -5.61 -2.38 -12.97
C ARG A 72 -5.09 -1.65 -11.74
N SER A 73 -4.10 -2.23 -11.05
CA SER A 73 -3.35 -1.51 -10.03
C SER A 73 -2.55 -0.34 -10.63
N CYS A 74 -2.55 0.79 -9.92
CA CYS A 74 -1.72 1.96 -10.19
C CYS A 74 -0.35 1.90 -9.49
N THR A 75 -0.09 0.81 -8.75
CA THR A 75 1.21 0.53 -8.12
C THR A 75 2.01 -0.47 -8.94
N ALA A 76 3.30 -0.60 -8.62
CA ALA A 76 4.16 -1.57 -9.28
C ALA A 76 3.65 -3.01 -9.06
N LYS A 77 3.99 -3.92 -9.99
CA LYS A 77 3.66 -5.34 -9.82
C LYS A 77 4.26 -5.90 -8.53
N PRO A 78 3.63 -6.92 -7.92
CA PRO A 78 4.21 -7.62 -6.77
C PRO A 78 5.61 -8.13 -7.08
N ARG A 79 6.47 -8.09 -6.07
CA ARG A 79 7.86 -8.53 -6.17
C ARG A 79 8.32 -9.17 -4.88
N GLN A 80 9.23 -10.12 -4.98
CA GLN A 80 9.91 -10.64 -3.81
C GLN A 80 10.80 -9.59 -3.15
N PHE A 81 10.97 -9.71 -1.84
CA PHE A 81 12.03 -8.99 -1.14
C PHE A 81 13.41 -9.48 -1.63
N LYS A 82 14.37 -8.54 -1.70
CA LYS A 82 15.74 -8.85 -2.13
C LYS A 82 16.69 -9.14 -0.96
N GLY A 83 16.39 -8.62 0.23
CA GLY A 83 17.23 -8.78 1.43
C GLY A 83 17.09 -10.16 2.05
N ASP A 84 18.11 -10.56 2.80
CA ASP A 84 18.22 -11.91 3.40
C ASP A 84 17.17 -12.16 4.48
N ALA A 85 16.79 -11.11 5.20
CA ALA A 85 15.85 -11.17 6.30
C ALA A 85 14.41 -11.46 5.85
N LEU A 86 13.97 -10.96 4.69
CA LEU A 86 12.60 -11.17 4.18
C LEU A 86 12.55 -12.09 2.96
N ARG A 87 13.63 -12.84 2.72
CA ARG A 87 13.75 -13.74 1.57
C ARG A 87 12.60 -14.74 1.52
N GLY A 88 12.04 -14.94 0.33
CA GLY A 88 10.89 -15.83 0.09
C GLY A 88 9.53 -15.15 0.26
N LEU A 89 9.47 -14.03 0.98
CA LEU A 89 8.26 -13.22 1.07
C LEU A 89 8.14 -12.27 -0.11
N TRP A 90 6.91 -11.87 -0.37
CA TRP A 90 6.52 -10.93 -1.41
C TRP A 90 5.99 -9.65 -0.81
N LYS A 91 6.15 -8.56 -1.56
CA LYS A 91 5.53 -7.28 -1.29
C LYS A 91 4.85 -6.71 -2.52
N VAL A 92 3.77 -6.00 -2.26
CA VAL A 92 3.16 -5.07 -3.20
C VAL A 92 2.77 -3.81 -2.46
N HIS A 93 2.80 -2.68 -3.15
CA HIS A 93 2.33 -1.42 -2.57
C HIS A 93 0.81 -1.35 -2.65
N PHE A 94 0.16 -0.98 -1.54
CA PHE A 94 -1.19 -0.42 -1.57
C PHE A 94 -1.07 1.11 -1.53
N PHE A 95 -2.03 1.81 -2.14
CA PHE A 95 -2.07 3.27 -2.15
C PHE A 95 -3.28 3.75 -1.35
N ASP A 96 -3.06 4.70 -0.45
CA ASP A 96 -4.07 5.45 0.27
C ASP A 96 -3.89 6.95 -0.01
N PRO A 97 -4.96 7.77 -0.05
CA PRO A 97 -4.88 9.21 -0.28
C PRO A 97 -3.87 9.94 0.61
N ARG A 98 -3.55 9.43 1.80
CA ARG A 98 -2.50 10.01 2.66
C ARG A 98 -1.11 10.03 2.04
N PHE A 99 -0.85 9.15 1.07
CA PHE A 99 0.41 9.10 0.33
C PHE A 99 0.42 10.02 -0.90
N LEU A 100 -0.65 10.79 -1.15
CA LEU A 100 -0.76 11.67 -2.32
C LEU A 100 0.42 12.65 -2.39
N THR A 101 0.73 13.33 -1.28
CA THR A 101 1.82 14.30 -1.21
C THR A 101 3.14 13.66 -1.62
N GLN A 102 3.52 12.54 -1.00
CA GLN A 102 4.78 11.86 -1.33
C GLN A 102 4.82 11.41 -2.80
N ASN A 103 3.68 10.98 -3.37
CA ASN A 103 3.61 10.60 -4.77
C ASN A 103 3.79 11.79 -5.71
N ILE A 104 3.24 12.96 -5.39
CA ILE A 104 3.45 14.20 -6.14
C ILE A 104 4.92 14.63 -6.06
N LEU A 105 5.51 14.63 -4.86
CA LEU A 105 6.93 14.95 -4.67
C LEU A 105 7.83 14.02 -5.50
N ASN A 106 7.55 12.71 -5.45
CA ASN A 106 8.30 11.71 -6.22
C ASN A 106 8.09 11.83 -7.74
N GLU A 107 6.93 12.31 -8.20
CA GLU A 107 6.68 12.54 -9.62
C GLU A 107 7.61 13.62 -10.17
N TRP A 108 7.64 14.75 -9.46
CA TRP A 108 8.41 15.93 -9.84
C TRP A 108 9.86 15.89 -9.39
N GLY A 109 10.28 14.81 -8.70
CA GLY A 109 11.63 14.66 -8.19
C GLY A 109 12.01 15.76 -7.20
N MET A 110 11.02 16.25 -6.44
CA MET A 110 11.22 17.30 -5.46
C MET A 110 12.31 16.89 -4.47
N PHE A 111 13.18 17.84 -4.13
CA PHE A 111 14.31 17.64 -3.21
C PHE A 111 15.38 16.66 -3.71
N SER A 112 15.34 16.26 -4.99
CA SER A 112 16.44 15.54 -5.64
C SER A 112 17.29 16.50 -6.47
N SER A 113 18.56 16.64 -6.11
CA SER A 113 19.53 17.42 -6.91
C SER A 113 19.83 16.83 -8.29
N LYS A 114 19.28 15.65 -8.60
CA LYS A 114 19.49 14.90 -9.85
C LYS A 114 18.29 14.99 -10.80
N SER A 115 17.24 15.74 -10.46
CA SER A 115 16.01 15.85 -11.24
C SER A 115 15.73 17.29 -11.61
N ASP A 116 15.48 17.56 -12.90
CA ASP A 116 15.07 18.87 -13.44
C ASP A 116 13.58 18.92 -13.79
N LYS A 117 12.81 17.94 -13.31
CA LYS A 117 11.41 17.75 -13.72
C LYS A 117 10.50 18.88 -13.27
N PHE A 118 10.73 19.43 -12.07
CA PHE A 118 9.91 20.53 -11.56
C PHE A 118 10.19 21.82 -12.32
N GLU A 119 11.47 22.10 -12.62
CA GLU A 119 11.89 23.22 -13.45
C GLU A 119 11.28 23.11 -14.85
N LYS A 120 11.30 21.91 -15.44
CA LYS A 120 10.62 21.62 -16.71
C LYS A 120 9.10 21.80 -16.65
N LEU A 121 8.47 21.48 -15.52
CA LEU A 121 7.06 21.77 -15.30
C LEU A 121 6.82 23.28 -15.29
N CYS A 122 7.57 24.05 -14.50
CA CYS A 122 7.44 25.49 -14.42
C CYS A 122 7.64 26.16 -15.78
N ALA A 123 8.72 25.81 -16.50
CA ALA A 123 8.99 26.34 -17.83
C ALA A 123 7.84 26.03 -18.81
N ARG A 124 7.29 24.80 -18.76
CA ARG A 124 6.13 24.43 -19.58
C ARG A 124 4.88 25.22 -19.22
N VAL A 125 4.59 25.39 -17.93
CA VAL A 125 3.43 26.15 -17.46
C VAL A 125 3.52 27.60 -17.92
N THR A 126 4.67 28.25 -17.77
CA THR A 126 4.89 29.63 -18.23
C THR A 126 4.67 29.73 -19.74
N ALA A 127 5.34 28.89 -20.53
CA ALA A 127 5.22 28.92 -21.99
C ALA A 127 3.80 28.66 -22.49
N GLU A 128 3.04 27.78 -21.83
CA GLU A 128 1.65 27.50 -22.20
C GLU A 128 0.69 28.60 -21.75
N GLU A 129 0.95 29.26 -20.62
CA GLU A 129 0.15 30.40 -20.17
C GLU A 129 0.35 31.64 -21.06
N GLU A 130 1.57 31.89 -21.54
CA GLU A 130 1.85 32.96 -22.50
C GLU A 130 1.12 32.75 -23.83
N LYS A 131 1.06 31.51 -24.32
CA LYS A 131 0.34 31.16 -25.55
C LYS A 131 -1.18 31.19 -25.37
N ALA A 132 -1.67 30.70 -24.24
CA ALA A 132 -3.08 30.51 -23.95
C ALA A 132 -3.39 30.84 -22.49
N PRO A 133 -3.59 32.14 -22.16
CA PRO A 133 -3.90 32.56 -20.81
C PRO A 133 -5.17 31.90 -20.29
N SER A 134 -5.07 31.33 -19.09
CA SER A 134 -6.18 30.72 -18.40
C SER A 134 -6.92 31.76 -17.55
N ARG A 135 -8.18 31.49 -17.23
CA ARG A 135 -8.99 32.36 -16.37
C ARG A 135 -8.38 32.58 -14.98
N SER A 136 -7.61 31.60 -14.50
CA SER A 136 -6.99 31.61 -13.16
C SER A 136 -5.50 31.97 -13.19
N GLY A 137 -4.98 32.40 -14.34
CA GLY A 137 -3.57 32.67 -14.53
C GLY A 137 -2.67 31.43 -14.42
N TRP A 138 -1.37 31.64 -14.52
CA TRP A 138 -0.36 30.59 -14.41
C TRP A 138 -0.46 29.81 -13.10
N GLN A 139 -0.97 30.41 -12.02
CA GLN A 139 -1.14 29.79 -10.71
C GLN A 139 -2.13 28.63 -10.77
N GLY A 140 -3.28 28.85 -11.40
CA GLY A 140 -4.31 27.81 -11.56
C GLY A 140 -3.79 26.66 -12.44
N ARG A 141 -3.11 26.99 -13.54
CA ARG A 141 -2.46 26.01 -14.41
C ARG A 141 -1.39 25.21 -13.67
N LEU A 142 -0.51 25.88 -12.91
CA LEU A 142 0.52 25.22 -12.13
C LEU A 142 -0.09 24.26 -11.10
N ALA A 143 -1.10 24.71 -10.35
CA ALA A 143 -1.75 23.86 -9.35
C ALA A 143 -2.35 22.59 -9.97
N HIS A 144 -3.04 22.73 -11.11
CA HIS A 144 -3.63 21.60 -11.82
C HIS A 144 -2.54 20.64 -12.33
N GLU A 145 -1.52 21.15 -13.03
CA GLU A 145 -0.46 20.34 -13.61
C GLU A 145 0.37 19.64 -12.53
N PHE A 146 0.71 20.36 -11.46
CA PHE A 146 1.51 19.83 -10.36
C PHE A 146 0.78 18.70 -9.62
N VAL A 147 -0.50 18.91 -9.27
CA VAL A 147 -1.26 17.96 -8.45
C VAL A 147 -1.96 16.91 -9.31
N ILE A 148 -2.88 17.34 -10.18
CA ILE A 148 -3.78 16.45 -10.92
C ILE A 148 -3.03 15.73 -12.03
N SER A 149 -2.35 16.47 -12.92
CA SER A 149 -1.59 15.85 -14.00
C SER A 149 -0.42 15.04 -13.46
N GLY A 150 0.30 15.55 -12.46
CA GLY A 150 1.41 14.83 -11.82
C GLY A 150 0.96 13.47 -11.23
N TYR A 151 -0.11 13.47 -10.43
CA TYR A 151 -0.67 12.24 -9.89
C TYR A 151 -1.13 11.28 -11.01
N ALA A 152 -1.90 11.77 -11.98
CA ALA A 152 -2.43 10.95 -13.07
C ALA A 152 -1.31 10.32 -13.91
N GLN A 153 -0.25 11.09 -14.23
CA GLN A 153 0.92 10.58 -14.96
C GLN A 153 1.65 9.49 -14.17
N ARG A 154 1.83 9.70 -12.86
CA ARG A 154 2.48 8.70 -11.99
C ARG A 154 1.67 7.41 -11.91
N ALA A 155 0.35 7.54 -11.75
CA ALA A 155 -0.59 6.43 -11.72
C ALA A 155 -0.62 5.65 -13.04
N ALA A 156 -0.69 6.35 -14.19
CA ALA A 156 -0.66 5.74 -15.51
C ALA A 156 0.63 4.92 -15.75
N ARG A 157 1.75 5.35 -15.19
CA ARG A 157 3.04 4.63 -15.24
C ARG A 157 3.18 3.53 -14.18
N ARG A 158 2.15 3.28 -13.38
CA ARG A 158 2.14 2.31 -12.27
C ARG A 158 3.24 2.55 -11.24
N LYS A 159 3.51 3.83 -10.94
CA LYS A 159 4.55 4.25 -10.00
C LYS A 159 4.00 4.81 -8.71
N LEU A 160 2.69 4.71 -8.45
CA LEU A 160 2.18 5.06 -7.13
C LEU A 160 2.84 4.16 -6.08
N THR A 161 3.26 4.80 -4.99
CA THR A 161 3.80 4.14 -3.81
C THR A 161 2.86 4.39 -2.64
N GLY A 162 2.89 3.48 -1.68
CA GLY A 162 2.33 3.64 -0.36
C GLY A 162 3.02 2.62 0.52
N GLU A 163 2.36 2.07 1.52
CA GLU A 163 2.94 1.03 2.37
C GLU A 163 2.85 -0.36 1.71
N TRP A 164 3.48 -1.36 2.34
CA TRP A 164 3.51 -2.73 1.83
C TRP A 164 2.35 -3.54 2.37
N LEU A 165 1.73 -4.31 1.47
CA LEU A 165 1.08 -5.57 1.80
C LEU A 165 2.11 -6.68 1.62
N ILE A 166 2.46 -7.37 2.71
CA ILE A 166 3.40 -8.48 2.74
C ILE A 166 2.64 -9.79 2.69
N PHE A 167 3.09 -10.72 1.84
CA PHE A 167 2.46 -12.03 1.69
C PHE A 167 3.49 -13.11 1.35
N GLY A 168 3.15 -14.36 1.66
CA GLY A 168 3.87 -15.55 1.20
C GLY A 168 3.08 -16.27 0.10
N VAL A 169 3.70 -17.27 -0.52
CA VAL A 169 3.03 -18.14 -1.50
C VAL A 169 3.13 -19.59 -1.00
N HIS A 170 1.99 -20.23 -0.82
CA HIS A 170 1.88 -21.64 -0.44
C HIS A 170 0.94 -22.35 -1.41
N GLU A 171 1.38 -23.48 -1.97
CA GLU A 171 0.58 -24.26 -2.93
C GLU A 171 0.00 -23.41 -4.09
N GLN A 172 0.83 -22.51 -4.64
CA GLN A 172 0.46 -21.57 -5.70
C GLN A 172 -0.63 -20.54 -5.33
N LYS A 173 -1.00 -20.45 -4.05
CA LYS A 173 -1.94 -19.46 -3.52
C LYS A 173 -1.22 -18.45 -2.65
N ASN A 174 -1.67 -17.20 -2.67
CA ASN A 174 -1.12 -16.17 -1.80
C ASN A 174 -1.65 -16.35 -0.38
N VAL A 175 -0.80 -16.11 0.62
CA VAL A 175 -1.14 -16.04 2.03
C VAL A 175 -0.72 -14.67 2.55
N TYR A 176 -1.69 -13.85 2.93
CA TYR A 176 -1.50 -12.43 3.24
C TYR A 176 -1.20 -12.23 4.73
N LEU A 177 -0.08 -11.58 5.05
CA LEU A 177 0.49 -11.63 6.39
C LEU A 177 0.34 -10.31 7.16
N ALA A 178 0.64 -9.17 6.55
CA ALA A 178 0.60 -7.88 7.25
C ALA A 178 0.61 -6.68 6.31
N LEU A 179 0.14 -5.55 6.83
CA LEU A 179 0.49 -4.21 6.37
C LEU A 179 1.75 -3.74 7.09
N CYS A 180 2.67 -3.09 6.38
CA CYS A 180 3.91 -2.62 6.95
C CYS A 180 4.43 -1.37 6.24
N ALA A 181 5.00 -0.44 7.01
CA ALA A 181 5.78 0.66 6.48
C ALA A 181 7.01 0.16 5.71
N HIS A 182 7.61 1.01 4.88
CA HIS A 182 8.87 0.67 4.24
C HIS A 182 9.97 0.52 5.28
N SER A 183 10.88 -0.41 5.00
CA SER A 183 12.20 -0.46 5.58
C SER A 183 13.21 0.24 4.66
N ASP A 184 14.15 0.93 5.29
CA ASP A 184 15.29 1.58 4.66
C ASP A 184 16.62 0.90 5.07
N SER A 185 16.58 -0.13 5.91
CA SER A 185 17.77 -0.85 6.38
C SER A 185 17.55 -2.37 6.58
N GLN A 186 18.65 -3.11 6.65
CA GLN A 186 18.66 -4.55 6.88
C GLN A 186 18.18 -4.91 8.30
N GLU A 187 18.48 -4.07 9.28
CA GLU A 187 18.01 -4.21 10.66
C GLU A 187 16.49 -4.07 10.73
N GLN A 188 15.92 -3.11 10.01
CA GLN A 188 14.46 -2.94 9.92
C GLN A 188 13.80 -4.13 9.21
N ASP A 189 14.39 -4.64 8.13
CA ASP A 189 13.91 -5.88 7.48
C ASP A 189 13.88 -7.07 8.47
N THR A 190 14.87 -7.15 9.36
CA THR A 190 14.97 -8.21 10.37
C THR A 190 13.89 -8.06 11.44
N GLN A 191 13.65 -6.84 11.92
CA GLN A 191 12.55 -6.54 12.86
C GLN A 191 11.18 -6.87 12.26
N ILE A 192 10.97 -6.56 10.97
CA ILE A 192 9.74 -6.93 10.26
C ILE A 192 9.60 -8.45 10.23
N TYR A 193 10.66 -9.18 9.86
CA TYR A 193 10.61 -10.64 9.81
C TYR A 193 10.30 -11.27 11.17
N ASP A 194 10.97 -10.82 12.22
CA ASP A 194 10.77 -11.33 13.59
C ASP A 194 9.34 -11.08 14.07
N ALA A 195 8.77 -9.91 13.76
CA ALA A 195 7.37 -9.60 14.07
C ALA A 195 6.40 -10.52 13.29
N LEU A 196 6.67 -10.78 12.01
CA LEU A 196 5.85 -11.67 11.19
C LEU A 196 5.89 -13.12 11.71
N VAL A 197 7.07 -13.63 12.07
CA VAL A 197 7.21 -14.97 12.67
C VAL A 197 6.44 -15.04 13.99
N LYS A 198 6.59 -14.04 14.86
CA LYS A 198 5.90 -14.00 16.15
C LYS A 198 4.38 -13.98 16.00
N LEU A 199 3.85 -13.19 15.06
CA LEU A 199 2.42 -12.91 14.95
C LEU A 199 1.69 -13.85 13.98
N CYS A 200 2.38 -14.39 12.98
CA CYS A 200 1.80 -15.21 11.92
C CYS A 200 2.39 -16.63 11.85
N GLY A 201 3.53 -16.90 12.50
CA GLY A 201 4.28 -18.15 12.34
C GLY A 201 3.53 -19.39 12.84
N ASN A 202 2.75 -19.26 13.92
CA ASN A 202 1.90 -20.35 14.41
C ASN A 202 0.72 -20.65 13.47
N GLU A 203 0.22 -19.62 12.77
CA GLU A 203 -0.91 -19.75 11.85
C GLU A 203 -0.48 -20.31 10.49
N PHE A 204 0.69 -19.89 10.00
CA PHE A 204 1.23 -20.29 8.69
C PHE A 204 2.69 -20.77 8.77
N PRO A 205 2.97 -21.88 9.47
CA PRO A 205 4.34 -22.33 9.71
C PRO A 205 5.11 -22.61 8.41
N THR A 206 4.43 -23.10 7.38
CA THR A 206 5.02 -23.42 6.07
C THR A 206 5.52 -22.21 5.29
N ILE A 207 5.05 -20.99 5.63
CA ILE A 207 5.53 -19.75 5.03
C ILE A 207 6.89 -19.34 5.61
N PHE A 208 7.17 -19.72 6.86
CA PHE A 208 8.37 -19.32 7.61
C PHE A 208 9.40 -20.43 7.77
N SER A 209 9.07 -21.67 7.39
CA SER A 209 10.02 -22.78 7.29
C SER A 209 11.01 -22.51 6.16
N ARG A 210 12.21 -22.05 6.53
CA ARG A 210 13.35 -21.86 5.62
C ARG A 210 14.12 -23.15 5.42
#